data_AF-A0ABD6F3T0-F1
#
_entry.id   AF-A0ABD6F3T0-F1
#
_cell.length_a   1.000
_cell.length_b   1.000
_cell.length_c   1.000
_cell.angle_alpha   90.00
_cell.angle_beta   90.00
_cell.angle_gamma   90.00
#
_symmetry.space_group_name_H-M   'P 1'
#
loop_
_entity.id
_entity.type
_entity.pdbx_description
1 polymer ?
#
loop_
_entity_poly.entity_id
_entity_poly.type
_entity_poly.pdbx_seq_one_letter_code
_entity_poly.pdbx_strand_id
1 'polypeptide(L)'
;SVYDIVKNYTVDYDKPLIFNKVHHEVNQFCSIHTLQEVYIDLFDQIDENLKTALQQDLIKMAPGLFVQAVRVTKPKIPESIRQNYEKMEAEKTKLLVAIQHQKVVEKEAETERKKAVIEAEKVAQVAAIHYEQHIAEKEAQKRISQLEDESHLAREVARADAEFYSKKKQAEGNALLLTR
;
A
#
# COMPACT_ATOMS: atom_id res chain seq x y z
N SER A 1 -39.41 3.48 -46.30
CA SER A 1 -40.59 2.78 -45.71
C SER A 1 -40.39 1.28 -45.90
N VAL A 2 -40.96 0.39 -45.07
CA VAL A 2 -40.74 -1.08 -45.14
C VAL A 2 -40.99 -1.65 -46.56
N TYR A 3 -41.89 -1.01 -47.31
CA TYR A 3 -42.16 -1.27 -48.73
C TYR A 3 -40.92 -1.19 -49.64
N ASP A 4 -40.01 -0.24 -49.42
CA ASP A 4 -38.80 -0.06 -50.24
C ASP A 4 -37.77 -1.17 -49.99
N ILE A 5 -37.72 -1.70 -48.76
CA ILE A 5 -36.83 -2.79 -48.37
C ILE A 5 -37.30 -4.09 -49.04
N VAL A 6 -38.61 -4.38 -48.98
CA VAL A 6 -39.20 -5.56 -49.64
C VAL A 6 -39.10 -5.47 -51.17
N LYS A 7 -39.19 -4.26 -51.74
CA LYS A 7 -39.04 -4.03 -53.18
C LYS A 7 -37.59 -4.22 -53.66
N ASN A 8 -36.60 -3.82 -52.87
CA ASN A 8 -35.18 -3.90 -53.24
C ASN A 8 -34.53 -5.26 -52.91
N TYR A 9 -34.95 -5.89 -51.80
CA TYR A 9 -34.31 -7.10 -51.27
C TYR A 9 -35.21 -8.34 -51.29
N THR A 10 -36.41 -8.24 -51.88
CA THR A 10 -37.40 -9.32 -51.99
C THR A 10 -37.82 -9.89 -50.61
N VAL A 11 -38.53 -11.02 -50.61
CA VAL A 11 -39.04 -11.68 -49.39
C VAL A 11 -37.88 -12.24 -48.54
N ASP A 12 -36.78 -12.63 -49.19
CA ASP A 12 -35.56 -13.17 -48.58
C ASP A 12 -34.55 -12.06 -48.22
N TYR A 13 -35.01 -10.93 -47.67
CA TYR A 13 -34.11 -9.82 -47.30
C TYR A 13 -33.17 -10.19 -46.15
N ASP A 14 -33.51 -11.22 -45.36
CA ASP A 14 -32.76 -11.74 -44.23
C ASP A 14 -31.42 -12.36 -44.62
N LYS A 15 -31.35 -13.12 -45.72
CA LYS A 15 -30.11 -13.74 -46.19
C LYS A 15 -29.01 -12.74 -46.57
N PRO A 16 -29.25 -11.78 -47.49
CA PRO A 16 -28.23 -10.83 -47.92
C PRO A 16 -27.96 -9.74 -46.88
N LEU A 17 -28.97 -9.28 -46.11
CA LEU A 17 -28.79 -8.18 -45.16
C LEU A 17 -28.30 -8.64 -43.79
N ILE A 18 -28.65 -9.86 -43.35
CA ILE A 18 -28.37 -10.34 -42.00
C ILE A 18 -27.39 -11.51 -42.05
N PHE A 19 -27.76 -12.65 -42.65
CA PHE A 19 -26.92 -13.87 -42.56
C PHE A 19 -25.53 -13.70 -43.17
N ASN A 20 -25.44 -13.21 -44.41
CA ASN A 20 -24.14 -13.04 -45.08
C ASN A 20 -23.25 -12.04 -44.34
N LYS A 21 -23.86 -10.99 -43.77
CA LYS A 21 -23.13 -9.97 -43.02
C LYS A 21 -22.62 -10.51 -41.68
N VAL A 22 -23.46 -11.23 -40.93
CA VAL A 22 -23.06 -11.92 -39.69
C VAL A 22 -21.89 -12.86 -39.95
N HIS A 23 -21.96 -13.69 -41.00
CA HIS A 23 -20.88 -14.60 -41.35
C HIS A 23 -19.57 -13.86 -41.67
N HIS A 24 -19.64 -12.76 -42.41
CA HIS A 24 -18.46 -11.94 -42.71
C HIS A 24 -17.82 -11.36 -41.45
N GLU A 25 -18.62 -10.74 -40.57
CA GLU A 25 -18.13 -10.12 -39.33
C GLU A 25 -17.53 -11.14 -38.36
N VAL A 26 -18.19 -12.29 -38.18
CA VAL A 26 -17.65 -13.37 -37.34
C VAL A 26 -16.34 -13.90 -37.91
N ASN A 27 -16.26 -14.12 -39.22
CA ASN A 27 -15.02 -14.59 -39.85
C ASN A 27 -13.89 -13.56 -39.74
N GLN A 28 -14.21 -12.28 -39.88
CA GLN A 28 -13.24 -11.19 -39.67
C GLN A 28 -12.74 -11.18 -38.23
N PHE A 29 -13.63 -11.31 -37.26
CA PHE A 29 -13.29 -11.40 -35.84
C PHE A 29 -12.39 -12.62 -35.55
N CYS A 30 -12.74 -13.79 -36.08
CA CYS A 30 -11.96 -15.03 -35.93
C CYS A 30 -10.62 -15.02 -36.69
N SER A 31 -10.41 -14.09 -37.63
CA SER A 31 -9.14 -13.96 -38.35
C SER A 31 -8.12 -13.10 -37.60
N ILE A 32 -8.60 -12.19 -36.74
CA ILE A 32 -7.76 -11.27 -35.97
C ILE A 32 -7.37 -11.88 -34.62
N HIS A 33 -8.27 -12.68 -34.03
CA HIS A 33 -8.11 -13.22 -32.69
C HIS A 33 -7.79 -14.71 -32.68
N THR A 34 -6.99 -15.13 -31.71
CA THR A 34 -6.73 -16.56 -31.49
C THR A 34 -7.93 -17.23 -30.84
N LEU A 35 -8.13 -18.52 -31.08
CA LEU A 35 -9.21 -19.29 -30.47
C LEU A 35 -9.20 -19.20 -28.93
N GLN A 36 -8.01 -19.11 -28.32
CA GLN A 36 -7.84 -18.98 -26.88
C GLN A 36 -8.39 -17.66 -26.33
N GLU A 37 -8.00 -16.52 -26.93
CA GLU A 37 -8.48 -15.20 -26.51
C GLU A 37 -9.99 -15.06 -26.73
N VAL A 38 -10.49 -15.61 -27.84
CA VAL A 38 -11.93 -15.65 -28.13
C VAL A 38 -12.71 -16.45 -27.11
N TYR A 39 -12.17 -17.59 -26.66
CA TYR A 39 -12.90 -18.49 -25.76
C TYR A 39 -12.93 -18.00 -24.30
N ILE A 40 -11.85 -17.36 -23.84
CA ILE A 40 -11.68 -16.97 -22.43
C ILE A 40 -12.16 -15.53 -22.20
N ASP A 41 -11.67 -14.57 -22.98
CA ASP A 41 -11.76 -13.14 -22.62
C ASP A 41 -12.70 -12.34 -23.53
N LEU A 42 -12.75 -12.68 -24.82
CA LEU A 42 -13.40 -11.85 -25.84
C LEU A 42 -14.80 -12.34 -26.23
N PHE A 43 -15.26 -13.50 -25.75
CA PHE A 43 -16.55 -14.06 -26.14
C PHE A 43 -17.72 -13.10 -25.85
N ASP A 44 -17.71 -12.48 -24.67
CA ASP A 44 -18.76 -11.54 -24.26
C ASP A 44 -18.72 -10.24 -25.07
N GLN A 45 -17.57 -9.90 -25.65
CA GLN A 45 -17.41 -8.72 -26.49
C GLN A 45 -17.89 -8.94 -27.93
N ILE A 46 -17.91 -10.19 -28.41
CA ILE A 46 -18.39 -10.52 -29.77
C ILE A 46 -19.84 -10.09 -29.94
N ASP A 47 -20.70 -10.37 -28.96
CA ASP A 47 -22.12 -10.06 -29.04
C ASP A 47 -22.36 -8.56 -29.28
N GLU A 48 -21.69 -7.70 -28.51
CA GLU A 48 -21.84 -6.24 -28.60
C GLU A 48 -21.17 -5.66 -29.85
N ASN A 49 -20.00 -6.17 -30.22
CA ASN A 49 -19.32 -5.75 -31.45
C ASN A 49 -20.15 -6.11 -32.69
N LEU A 50 -20.69 -7.32 -32.73
CA LEU A 50 -21.51 -7.79 -33.84
C LEU A 50 -22.83 -7.04 -33.92
N LYS A 51 -23.48 -6.77 -32.78
CA LYS A 51 -24.68 -5.93 -32.73
C LYS A 51 -24.41 -4.53 -33.29
N THR A 52 -23.30 -3.92 -32.91
CA THR A 52 -22.93 -2.57 -33.35
C THR A 52 -22.62 -2.53 -34.84
N ALA A 53 -21.83 -3.48 -35.34
CA ALA A 53 -21.47 -3.59 -36.75
C ALA A 53 -22.71 -3.81 -37.64
N LEU A 54 -23.60 -4.73 -37.25
CA LEU A 54 -24.85 -4.97 -37.96
C LEU A 54 -25.75 -3.74 -37.97
N GLN A 55 -25.89 -3.05 -36.84
CA GLN A 55 -26.74 -1.86 -36.76
C GLN A 55 -26.23 -0.73 -37.67
N GLN A 56 -24.91 -0.52 -37.74
CA GLN A 56 -24.31 0.50 -38.60
C GLN A 56 -24.59 0.25 -40.09
N ASP A 57 -24.54 -1.00 -40.52
CA ASP A 57 -24.79 -1.36 -41.92
C ASP A 57 -26.28 -1.39 -42.25
N LEU A 58 -27.14 -1.84 -41.32
CA LEU A 58 -28.59 -1.79 -41.48
C LEU A 58 -29.11 -0.35 -41.59
N ILE A 59 -28.49 0.62 -40.90
CA ILE A 59 -28.84 2.04 -41.06
C ILE A 59 -28.62 2.53 -42.50
N LYS A 60 -27.59 2.03 -43.19
CA LYS A 60 -27.26 2.42 -44.57
C LYS A 60 -28.12 1.68 -45.60
N MET A 61 -28.31 0.37 -45.42
CA MET A 61 -28.97 -0.49 -46.42
C MET A 61 -30.49 -0.51 -46.28
N ALA A 62 -31.01 -0.39 -45.05
CA ALA A 62 -32.42 -0.56 -44.73
C ALA A 62 -32.83 0.34 -43.54
N PRO A 63 -32.97 1.66 -43.76
CA PRO A 63 -33.39 2.59 -42.71
C PRO A 63 -34.81 2.22 -42.23
N GLY A 64 -34.89 1.66 -41.02
CA GLY A 64 -36.13 1.16 -40.42
C GLY A 64 -36.00 -0.20 -39.71
N LEU A 65 -34.90 -0.92 -39.91
CA LEU A 65 -34.59 -2.15 -39.17
C LEU A 65 -33.67 -1.85 -37.97
N PHE A 66 -34.05 -2.39 -36.80
CA PHE A 66 -33.28 -2.28 -35.56
C PHE A 66 -32.97 -3.65 -34.99
N VAL A 67 -31.70 -3.87 -34.65
CA VAL A 67 -31.24 -5.10 -34.01
C VAL A 67 -31.47 -4.98 -32.50
N GLN A 68 -32.38 -5.80 -31.97
CA GLN A 68 -32.71 -5.78 -30.54
C GLN A 68 -31.58 -6.38 -29.69
N ALA A 69 -31.15 -7.60 -30.02
CA ALA A 69 -30.05 -8.28 -29.37
C ALA A 69 -29.43 -9.31 -30.33
N VAL A 70 -28.14 -9.56 -30.17
CA VAL A 70 -27.43 -10.64 -30.85
C VAL A 70 -26.81 -11.52 -29.77
N ARG A 71 -26.94 -12.84 -29.93
CA ARG A 71 -26.28 -13.83 -29.09
C ARG A 71 -25.58 -14.83 -29.99
N VAL A 72 -24.27 -14.94 -29.84
CA VAL A 72 -23.47 -15.97 -30.50
C VAL A 72 -23.41 -17.20 -29.59
N THR A 73 -23.59 -18.38 -30.16
CA THR A 73 -23.43 -19.64 -29.43
C THR A 73 -21.96 -20.01 -29.35
N LYS A 74 -21.49 -20.46 -28.18
CA LYS A 74 -20.12 -20.92 -28.00
C LYS A 74 -19.81 -22.07 -28.98
N PRO A 75 -18.72 -21.99 -29.77
CA PRO A 75 -18.35 -23.07 -30.68
C PRO A 75 -17.98 -24.34 -29.88
N LYS A 76 -18.34 -25.50 -30.42
CA LYS A 76 -17.96 -26.79 -29.82
C LYS A 76 -16.50 -27.10 -30.15
N ILE A 77 -15.61 -26.82 -29.20
CA ILE A 77 -14.18 -27.16 -29.32
C ILE A 77 -13.98 -28.64 -28.99
N PRO A 78 -13.17 -29.40 -29.76
CA PRO A 78 -12.81 -30.78 -29.45
C PRO A 78 -12.11 -30.93 -28.09
N GLU A 79 -12.36 -32.03 -27.38
CA GLU A 79 -11.79 -32.27 -26.04
C GLU A 79 -10.26 -32.30 -26.01
N SER A 80 -9.62 -32.78 -27.07
CA SER A 80 -8.16 -32.82 -27.18
C SER A 80 -7.52 -31.43 -27.06
N ILE A 81 -8.15 -30.41 -27.65
CA ILE A 81 -7.64 -29.04 -27.60
C ILE A 81 -7.99 -28.40 -26.25
N ARG A 82 -9.18 -28.69 -25.69
CA ARG A 82 -9.59 -28.22 -24.35
C ARG A 82 -8.61 -28.63 -23.26
N GLN A 83 -8.21 -29.90 -23.22
CA GLN A 83 -7.26 -30.40 -22.22
C GLN A 83 -5.89 -29.73 -22.33
N ASN A 84 -5.45 -29.42 -23.55
CA ASN A 84 -4.19 -28.70 -23.76
C ASN A 84 -4.28 -27.24 -23.28
N TYR A 85 -5.44 -26.59 -23.45
CA TYR A 85 -5.67 -25.24 -22.94
C TYR A 85 -5.70 -25.19 -21.42
N GLU A 86 -6.44 -26.10 -20.78
CA GLU A 86 -6.50 -26.18 -19.31
C GLU A 86 -5.11 -26.35 -18.70
N LYS A 87 -4.24 -27.18 -19.33
CA LYS A 87 -2.84 -27.33 -18.92
C LYS A 87 -2.03 -26.05 -19.11
N MET A 88 -2.15 -25.41 -20.28
CA MET A 88 -1.40 -24.19 -20.59
C MET A 88 -1.80 -23.03 -19.66
N GLU A 89 -3.09 -22.89 -19.37
CA GLU A 89 -3.63 -21.86 -18.48
C GLU A 89 -3.22 -22.12 -17.02
N ALA A 90 -3.21 -23.38 -16.58
CA ALA A 90 -2.68 -23.75 -15.28
C ALA A 90 -1.19 -23.40 -15.16
N GLU A 91 -0.37 -23.70 -16.18
CA GLU A 91 1.05 -23.35 -16.19
C GLU A 91 1.28 -21.82 -16.23
N LYS A 92 0.51 -21.08 -17.05
CA LYS A 92 0.55 -19.61 -17.10
C LYS A 92 0.20 -19.00 -15.73
N THR A 93 -0.82 -19.53 -15.07
CA THR A 93 -1.24 -19.10 -13.73
C THR A 93 -0.16 -19.39 -12.70
N LYS A 94 0.44 -20.58 -12.71
CA LYS A 94 1.58 -20.92 -11.84
C LYS A 94 2.76 -19.98 -12.04
N LEU A 95 3.12 -19.68 -13.28
CA LEU A 95 4.20 -18.75 -13.59
C LEU A 95 3.91 -17.35 -13.04
N LEU A 96 2.70 -16.84 -13.25
CA LEU A 96 2.28 -15.53 -12.72
C LEU A 96 2.33 -15.50 -11.20
N VAL A 97 1.85 -16.56 -10.54
CA VAL A 97 1.91 -16.70 -9.07
C VAL A 97 3.36 -16.73 -8.60
N ALA A 98 4.24 -17.49 -9.27
CA ALA A 98 5.67 -17.54 -8.93
C ALA A 98 6.36 -16.17 -9.08
N ILE A 99 6.06 -15.43 -10.15
CA ILE A 99 6.60 -14.08 -10.37
C ILE A 99 6.12 -13.12 -9.27
N GLN A 100 4.82 -13.15 -8.93
CA GLN A 100 4.30 -12.29 -7.87
C GLN A 100 4.87 -12.68 -6.50
N HIS A 101 5.02 -13.98 -6.23
CA HIS A 101 5.64 -14.46 -5.01
C HIS A 101 7.10 -14.00 -4.89
N GLN A 102 7.88 -14.10 -5.96
CA GLN A 102 9.25 -13.57 -5.99
C GLN A 102 9.30 -12.07 -5.65
N LYS A 103 8.38 -11.26 -6.21
CA LYS A 103 8.28 -9.83 -5.91
C LYS A 103 7.90 -9.56 -4.45
N VAL A 104 7.04 -10.39 -3.86
CA VAL A 104 6.68 -10.27 -2.44
C VAL A 104 7.89 -10.56 -1.57
N VAL A 105 8.60 -11.66 -1.82
CA VAL A 105 9.81 -12.03 -1.07
C VAL A 105 10.89 -10.94 -1.17
N GLU A 106 11.11 -10.38 -2.36
CA GLU A 106 12.06 -9.27 -2.55
C GLU A 106 11.68 -8.05 -1.70
N LYS A 107 10.41 -7.64 -1.74
CA LYS A 107 9.92 -6.51 -0.95
C LYS A 107 9.91 -6.78 0.56
N GLU A 108 9.61 -8.00 0.97
CA GLU A 108 9.68 -8.43 2.37
C GLU A 108 11.12 -8.35 2.87
N ALA A 109 12.09 -8.85 2.10
CA ALA A 109 13.51 -8.75 2.45
C ALA A 109 14.00 -7.30 2.54
N GLU A 110 13.56 -6.41 1.64
CA GLU A 110 13.83 -4.97 1.75
C GLU A 110 13.19 -4.34 3.00
N THR A 111 11.96 -4.76 3.33
CA THR A 111 11.23 -4.28 4.50
C THR A 111 11.90 -4.73 5.79
N GLU A 112 12.34 -5.98 5.87
CA GLU A 112 13.09 -6.52 7.01
C GLU A 112 14.42 -5.79 7.20
N ARG A 113 15.15 -5.51 6.12
CA ARG A 113 16.40 -4.72 6.18
C ARG A 113 16.14 -3.33 6.77
N LYS A 114 15.13 -2.62 6.27
CA LYS A 114 14.77 -1.29 6.79
C LYS A 114 14.34 -1.37 8.25
N LYS A 115 13.55 -2.38 8.62
CA LYS A 115 13.11 -2.60 10.00
C LYS A 115 14.29 -2.85 10.94
N ALA A 116 15.28 -3.63 10.50
CA ALA A 116 16.49 -3.89 11.29
C ALA A 116 17.33 -2.62 11.51
N VAL A 117 17.46 -1.76 10.48
CA VAL A 117 18.14 -0.46 10.63
C VAL A 117 17.40 0.44 11.62
N ILE A 118 16.07 0.57 11.47
CA ILE A 118 15.25 1.40 12.36
C ILE A 118 15.33 0.90 13.80
N GLU A 119 15.32 -0.42 14.03
CA GLU A 119 15.44 -0.97 15.39
C GLU A 119 16.84 -0.71 15.97
N ALA A 120 17.90 -0.84 15.18
CA ALA A 120 19.25 -0.52 15.63
C ALA A 120 19.41 0.98 15.99
N GLU A 121 18.86 1.88 15.16
CA GLU A 121 18.85 3.33 15.44
C GLU A 121 18.04 3.67 16.69
N LYS A 122 16.88 3.03 16.86
CA LYS A 122 16.04 3.20 18.05
C LYS A 122 16.76 2.77 19.32
N VAL A 123 17.43 1.62 19.30
CA VAL A 123 18.22 1.15 20.46
C VAL A 123 19.35 2.12 20.76
N ALA A 124 20.05 2.64 19.74
CA ALA A 124 21.10 3.64 19.92
C ALA A 124 20.57 4.94 20.54
N GLN A 125 19.42 5.44 20.09
CA GLN A 125 18.78 6.63 20.66
C GLN A 125 18.33 6.41 22.11
N VAL A 126 17.72 5.26 22.41
CA VAL A 126 17.30 4.92 23.78
C VAL A 126 18.51 4.81 24.70
N ALA A 127 19.61 4.22 24.25
CA ALA A 127 20.85 4.15 25.01
C ALA A 127 21.45 5.55 25.27
N ALA A 128 21.40 6.45 24.27
CA ALA A 128 21.86 7.82 24.43
C ALA A 128 21.04 8.58 25.49
N ILE A 129 19.71 8.47 25.45
CA ILE A 129 18.82 9.08 26.46
C ILE A 129 19.11 8.53 27.85
N HIS A 130 19.27 7.21 27.99
CA HIS A 130 19.63 6.60 29.27
C HIS A 130 20.97 7.09 29.78
N TYR A 131 21.95 7.26 28.89
CA TYR A 131 23.27 7.77 29.25
C TYR A 131 23.20 9.24 29.72
N GLU A 132 22.44 10.09 29.02
CA GLU A 132 22.19 11.47 29.41
C GLU A 132 21.47 11.57 30.77
N GLN A 133 20.45 10.74 30.99
CA GLN A 133 19.76 10.65 32.29
C GLN A 133 20.74 10.28 33.41
N HIS A 134 21.62 9.30 33.18
CA HIS A 134 22.62 8.91 34.17
C HIS A 134 23.65 10.00 34.46
N ILE A 135 24.10 10.74 33.44
CA ILE A 135 24.99 11.89 33.64
C ILE A 135 24.28 12.96 34.48
N ALA A 136 23.04 13.30 34.14
CA ALA A 136 22.27 14.30 34.86
C ALA A 136 22.04 13.92 36.33
N GLU A 137 21.76 12.64 36.62
CA GLU A 137 21.67 12.11 37.99
C GLU A 137 22.98 12.28 38.76
N LYS A 138 24.12 11.91 38.14
CA LYS A 138 25.44 12.05 38.77
C LYS A 138 25.83 13.50 39.01
N GLU A 139 25.54 14.39 38.07
CA GLU A 139 25.76 15.84 38.24
C GLU A 139 24.86 16.42 39.33
N ALA A 140 23.59 16.03 39.39
CA ALA A 140 22.67 16.45 40.44
C ALA A 140 23.18 15.98 41.81
N GLN A 141 23.63 14.73 41.91
CA GLN A 141 24.19 14.18 43.15
C GLN A 141 25.47 14.92 43.58
N LYS A 142 26.35 15.27 42.62
CA LYS A 142 27.53 16.08 42.90
C LYS A 142 27.16 17.49 43.41
N ARG A 143 26.15 18.14 42.80
CA ARG A 143 25.67 19.45 43.25
C ARG A 143 25.08 19.40 44.66
N ILE A 144 24.31 18.36 44.98
CA ILE A 144 23.76 18.17 46.33
C ILE A 144 24.89 18.01 47.34
N SER A 145 25.89 17.17 47.05
CA SER A 145 27.06 17.00 47.94
C SER A 145 27.81 18.31 48.16
N GLN A 146 28.01 19.12 47.11
CA GLN A 146 28.66 20.43 47.24
C GLN A 146 27.86 21.39 48.14
N LEU A 147 26.54 21.42 47.98
CA LEU A 147 25.66 22.25 48.83
C LEU A 147 25.65 21.77 50.28
N GLU A 148 25.68 20.46 50.52
CA GLU A 148 25.78 19.88 51.86
C GLU A 148 27.11 20.22 52.53
N ASP A 149 28.23 20.12 51.80
CA ASP A 149 29.55 20.51 52.28
C ASP A 149 29.60 22.00 52.62
N GLU A 150 29.12 22.88 51.73
CA GLU A 150 29.02 24.32 51.99
C GLU A 150 28.13 24.63 53.20
N SER A 151 26.99 23.95 53.32
CA SER A 151 26.08 24.10 54.45
C SER A 151 26.71 23.63 55.76
N HIS A 152 27.48 22.54 55.74
CA HIS A 152 28.21 22.04 56.90
C HIS A 152 29.30 23.02 57.33
N LEU A 153 30.09 23.52 56.38
CA LEU A 153 31.16 24.48 56.62
C LEU A 153 30.60 25.79 57.22
N ALA A 154 29.51 26.31 56.64
CA ALA A 154 28.82 27.49 57.19
C ALA A 154 28.29 27.25 58.61
N ARG A 155 27.79 26.04 58.90
CA ARG A 155 27.30 25.65 60.23
C ARG A 155 28.42 25.55 61.25
N GLU A 156 29.57 24.99 60.88
CA GLU A 156 30.74 24.92 61.76
C GLU A 156 31.34 26.30 62.05
N VAL A 157 31.44 27.17 61.04
CA VAL A 157 31.90 28.56 61.21
C VAL A 157 30.96 29.31 62.14
N ALA A 158 29.64 29.24 61.92
CA ALA A 158 28.66 29.90 62.78
C ALA A 158 28.74 29.41 64.24
N ARG A 159 29.01 28.12 64.46
CA ARG A 159 29.19 27.55 65.80
C ARG A 159 30.49 28.05 66.44
N ALA A 160 31.60 28.05 65.71
CA ALA A 160 32.88 28.57 66.17
C ALA A 160 32.81 30.07 66.52
N ASP A 161 32.14 30.87 65.68
CA ASP A 161 31.91 32.29 65.92
C ASP A 161 31.03 32.54 67.15
N ALA A 162 29.98 31.74 67.35
CA ALA A 162 29.13 31.80 68.54
C ALA A 162 29.91 31.46 69.83
N GLU A 163 30.74 30.41 69.80
CA GLU A 163 31.62 30.05 70.91
C GLU A 163 32.66 31.14 71.20
N PHE A 164 33.26 31.71 70.16
CA PHE A 164 34.21 32.83 70.27
C PHE A 164 33.53 34.07 70.90
N TYR A 165 32.34 34.44 70.41
CA TYR A 165 31.58 35.57 70.94
C TYR A 165 31.20 35.38 72.41
N SER A 166 30.74 34.17 72.76
CA SER A 166 30.40 33.81 74.15
C SER A 166 31.61 33.93 75.09
N LYS A 167 32.75 33.32 74.72
CA LYS A 167 33.98 33.38 75.50
C LYS A 167 34.52 34.81 75.62
N LYS A 168 34.45 35.60 74.54
CA LYS A 168 34.85 37.01 74.55
C LYS A 168 33.99 37.82 75.52
N LYS A 169 32.67 37.64 75.52
CA LYS A 169 31.76 38.32 76.46
C LYS A 169 32.00 37.90 77.91
N GLN A 170 32.29 36.62 78.16
CA GLN A 170 32.67 36.15 79.49
C GLN A 170 34.00 36.76 79.96
N ALA A 171 35.00 36.84 79.08
CA ALA A 171 36.29 37.46 79.40
C ALA A 171 36.16 38.96 79.70
N GLU A 172 35.37 39.69 78.90
CA GLU A 172 35.02 41.09 79.16
C GLU A 172 34.32 41.27 80.52
N GLY A 173 33.34 40.41 80.83
CA GLY A 173 32.64 40.43 82.12
C GLY A 173 33.55 40.11 83.31
N ASN A 174 34.46 39.14 83.17
CA ASN A 174 35.43 38.79 84.20
C ASN A 174 36.44 39.91 84.44
N ALA A 175 36.87 40.63 83.39
CA ALA A 175 37.75 41.80 83.53
C ALA A 175 37.07 42.96 84.29
N LEU A 176 35.77 43.17 84.07
CA LEU A 176 34.94 44.13 84.82
C LEU A 176 34.75 43.74 86.29
N LEU A 177 34.70 42.43 86.60
CA LEU A 177 34.61 41.95 87.98
C LEU A 177 35.93 42.06 88.75
N LEU A 178 37.07 41.97 88.05
CA LEU A 178 38.42 42.11 88.63
C LEU A 178 38.86 43.57 88.86
N THR A 179 38.10 44.55 88.37
CA THR A 179 38.37 45.99 88.54
C THR A 179 37.61 46.63 89.71
N ARG A 180 37.09 45.82 90.64
CA ARG A 180 36.35 46.27 91.83
C ARG A 180 37.02 45.89 93.13
#